data_AF-A0A2P2DZA6-F1
#
_entry.id   AF-A0A2P2DZA6-F1
#
_cell.length_a   1.000
_cell.length_b   1.000
_cell.length_c   1.000
_cell.angle_alpha   90.00
_cell.angle_beta   90.00
_cell.angle_gamma   90.00
#
_symmetry.space_group_name_H-M   'P 1'
#
loop_
_entity.id
_entity.type
_entity.pdbx_description
1 polymer ?
#
loop_
_entity_poly.entity_id
_entity_poly.type
_entity_poly.pdbx_seq_one_letter_code
_entity_poly.pdbx_strand_id
1 'polypeptide(L)'
;MCIFATNLGAEAYHVIKWAPIESAFGYTIEIKDANGKTIFENAKEPSVRIKLSKGKYLYRVAVLNKFKKIEKWSGWNELEIRPVALPIVTSATSEVQSEGNVDKITFNGENIYEGTKAFVIQDGKKIPAEIQTSRDGKVSVVSINQEQVDRKKNYKVTLENPNFDPIEVPIVGKQTATWEDPRAETHVSETAKPVDDLKKNIWPMFWRQALLPGWGHYYIGEKKTAYAYMSIFGLFAFNTLREYREYRLDYIDFKSNQENWQAIRALDPSGNQIPFFTTSIIEEIALSKLEERENKVRQSINLMGIVYLGSLLHILYTGYSHQSKDLNQSNNFQMGFRYEEPNLHIRSQDKNQMRVDLRYTFFY
;
A
#
# COMPACT_ATOMS: atom_id res chain seq x y z
N MET A 1 -20.20 21.76 -29.60
CA MET A 1 -20.42 21.51 -28.16
C MET A 1 -19.06 21.17 -27.56
N CYS A 2 -18.39 22.14 -26.93
CA CYS A 2 -17.07 21.94 -26.33
C CYS A 2 -17.23 21.18 -25.00
N ILE A 3 -16.58 20.02 -24.90
CA ILE A 3 -16.49 19.24 -23.67
C ILE A 3 -15.50 19.97 -22.76
N PHE A 4 -16.01 20.61 -21.69
CA PHE A 4 -15.15 21.08 -20.61
C PHE A 4 -14.66 19.85 -19.83
N ALA A 5 -13.41 19.47 -20.07
CA ALA A 5 -12.69 18.55 -19.21
C ALA A 5 -12.42 19.27 -17.87
N THR A 6 -13.23 18.99 -16.85
CA THR A 6 -12.92 19.42 -15.49
C THR A 6 -11.78 18.54 -14.96
N ASN A 7 -10.59 19.13 -14.84
CA ASN A 7 -9.50 18.54 -14.09
C ASN A 7 -9.92 18.43 -12.61
N LEU A 8 -10.46 17.29 -12.19
CA LEU A 8 -10.49 16.91 -10.78
C LEU A 8 -9.06 16.59 -10.33
N GLY A 9 -8.27 17.64 -10.10
CA GLY A 9 -6.98 17.55 -9.43
C GLY A 9 -7.18 17.73 -7.92
N ALA A 10 -6.69 16.79 -7.11
CA ALA A 10 -6.59 16.99 -5.67
C ALA A 10 -5.70 18.23 -5.42
N GLU A 11 -6.28 19.28 -4.84
CA GLU A 11 -5.57 20.50 -4.45
C GLU A 11 -4.99 20.35 -3.04
N ALA A 12 -3.70 20.63 -2.86
CA ALA A 12 -3.00 20.54 -1.58
C ALA A 12 -2.35 21.87 -1.20
N TYR A 13 -2.09 22.06 0.10
CA TYR A 13 -1.39 23.25 0.59
C TYR A 13 0.12 23.06 0.46
N HIS A 14 0.79 24.04 -0.12
CA HIS A 14 2.24 24.11 -0.29
C HIS A 14 2.78 25.39 0.34
N VAL A 15 4.01 25.32 0.85
CA VAL A 15 4.70 26.48 1.44
C VAL A 15 5.87 26.86 0.55
N ILE A 16 5.86 28.09 0.05
CA ILE A 16 6.99 28.67 -0.69
C ILE A 16 7.71 29.62 0.27
N LYS A 17 9.03 29.50 0.39
CA LYS A 17 9.88 30.36 1.22
C LYS A 17 10.95 31.04 0.36
N TRP A 18 11.33 32.26 0.72
CA TRP A 18 12.40 33.00 0.05
C TRP A 18 13.28 33.72 1.08
N ALA A 19 14.39 34.28 0.63
CA ALA A 19 15.28 35.05 1.48
C ALA A 19 14.60 36.37 1.92
N PRO A 20 14.63 36.73 3.21
CA PRO A 20 14.07 37.99 3.69
C PRO A 20 14.86 39.19 3.17
N ILE A 21 14.15 40.30 2.94
CA ILE A 21 14.72 41.60 2.64
C ILE A 21 14.35 42.54 3.79
N GLU A 22 15.35 43.04 4.51
CA GLU A 22 15.15 43.82 5.75
C GLU A 22 14.30 45.08 5.56
N SER A 23 14.39 45.71 4.39
CA SER A 23 13.63 46.93 4.06
C SER A 23 12.21 46.67 3.55
N ALA A 24 11.81 45.41 3.36
CA ALA A 24 10.50 45.05 2.82
C ALA A 24 9.38 45.26 3.84
N PHE A 25 8.29 45.93 3.43
CA PHE A 25 7.07 46.02 4.23
C PHE A 25 6.22 44.75 4.11
N GLY A 26 6.35 44.04 2.99
CA GLY A 26 5.68 42.77 2.72
C GLY A 26 6.05 42.26 1.33
N TYR A 27 5.37 41.21 0.90
CA TYR A 27 5.62 40.54 -0.36
C TYR A 27 4.30 40.26 -1.08
N THR A 28 4.35 40.22 -2.41
CA THR A 28 3.25 39.70 -3.22
C THR A 28 3.82 38.66 -4.18
N ILE A 29 3.09 37.58 -4.40
CA ILE A 29 3.57 36.44 -5.16
C ILE A 29 2.61 36.24 -6.31
N GLU A 30 3.18 36.10 -7.49
CA GLU A 30 2.43 35.77 -8.69
C GLU A 30 2.78 34.35 -9.10
N ILE A 31 1.76 33.49 -9.24
CA ILE A 31 1.90 32.11 -9.70
C ILE A 31 1.10 31.96 -10.99
N LYS A 32 1.73 31.43 -12.03
CA LYS A 32 1.15 31.19 -13.34
C LYS A 32 1.12 29.69 -13.62
N ASP A 33 -0.06 29.14 -13.87
CA ASP A 33 -0.25 27.75 -14.32
C ASP A 33 0.14 27.59 -15.80
N ALA A 34 0.34 26.35 -16.25
CA ALA A 34 0.60 25.97 -17.65
C ALA A 34 -0.48 26.49 -18.61
N ASN A 35 -1.73 26.63 -18.15
CA ASN A 35 -2.83 27.20 -18.92
C ASN A 35 -2.82 28.74 -18.97
N GLY A 36 -1.84 29.39 -18.35
CA GLY A 36 -1.71 30.85 -18.29
C GLY A 36 -2.57 31.52 -17.21
N LYS A 37 -3.33 30.75 -16.41
CA LYS A 37 -4.08 31.28 -15.26
C LYS A 37 -3.10 31.80 -14.21
N THR A 38 -3.29 33.04 -13.76
CA THR A 38 -2.46 33.66 -12.73
C THR A 38 -3.20 33.74 -11.38
N ILE A 39 -2.44 33.58 -10.30
CA ILE A 39 -2.88 33.68 -8.91
C ILE A 39 -1.97 34.67 -8.21
N PHE A 40 -2.54 35.60 -7.46
CA PHE A 40 -1.80 36.59 -6.66
C PHE A 40 -2.06 36.37 -5.19
N GLU A 41 -1.01 36.26 -4.38
CA GLU A 41 -1.11 36.07 -2.93
C GLU A 41 -0.17 37.03 -2.20
N ASN A 42 -0.67 37.69 -1.15
CA ASN A 42 0.12 38.63 -0.36
C ASN A 42 0.65 37.96 0.91
N ALA A 43 1.93 38.18 1.22
CA ALA A 43 2.58 37.64 2.40
C ALA A 43 3.24 38.76 3.21
N LYS A 44 3.13 38.70 4.54
CA LYS A 44 3.86 39.60 5.46
C LYS A 44 5.24 39.07 5.80
N GLU A 45 5.36 37.76 5.88
CA GLU A 45 6.60 37.04 6.16
C GLU A 45 7.25 36.58 4.84
N PRO A 46 8.55 36.20 4.84
CA PRO A 46 9.24 35.65 3.68
C PRO A 46 8.80 34.20 3.36
N SER A 47 7.51 33.90 3.57
CA SER A 47 6.88 32.64 3.26
C SER A 47 5.40 32.83 2.93
N VAL A 48 4.86 31.97 2.06
CA VAL A 48 3.42 31.92 1.78
C VAL A 48 2.94 30.48 1.80
N ARG A 49 1.71 30.27 2.27
CA ARG A 49 1.01 28.99 2.17
C ARG A 49 -0.09 29.12 1.12
N ILE A 50 0.04 28.40 0.01
CA ILE A 50 -0.88 28.47 -1.12
C ILE A 50 -1.41 27.09 -1.49
N LYS A 51 -2.66 27.04 -1.95
CA LYS A 51 -3.29 25.80 -2.40
C LYS A 51 -3.08 25.62 -3.90
N LEU A 52 -2.38 24.56 -4.30
CA LEU A 52 -2.08 24.26 -5.70
C LEU A 52 -2.49 22.82 -6.03
N SER A 53 -2.91 22.59 -7.28
CA SER A 53 -3.16 21.26 -7.81
C SER A 53 -1.89 20.72 -8.48
N LYS A 54 -1.87 19.41 -8.79
CA LYS A 54 -0.79 18.81 -9.59
C LYS A 54 -0.59 19.57 -10.90
N GLY A 55 0.66 19.88 -11.26
CA GLY A 55 0.94 20.64 -12.47
C GLY A 55 2.29 21.37 -12.45
N LYS A 56 2.60 22.03 -13.56
CA LYS A 56 3.78 22.88 -13.71
C LYS A 56 3.37 24.34 -13.61
N TYR A 57 4.11 25.09 -12.81
CA TYR A 57 3.85 26.49 -12.51
C TYR A 57 5.12 27.32 -12.68
N LEU A 58 4.92 28.59 -12.96
CA LEU A 58 5.96 29.61 -12.83
C LEU A 58 5.57 30.53 -11.69
N TYR A 59 6.49 30.86 -10.80
CA TYR A 59 6.24 31.84 -9.75
C TYR A 59 7.31 32.93 -9.69
N ARG A 60 6.91 34.11 -9.26
CA ARG A 60 7.81 35.22 -8.93
C ARG A 60 7.30 35.98 -7.72
N VAL A 61 8.23 36.59 -6.99
CA VAL A 61 7.95 37.32 -5.75
C VAL A 61 8.28 38.79 -5.97
N ALA A 62 7.37 39.68 -5.61
CA ALA A 62 7.59 41.11 -5.55
C ALA A 62 7.70 41.61 -4.12
N VAL A 63 8.59 42.57 -3.91
CA VAL A 63 8.73 43.29 -2.64
C VAL A 63 7.77 44.46 -2.63
N LEU A 64 7.05 44.60 -1.52
CA LEU A 64 6.16 45.73 -1.26
C LEU A 64 6.86 46.75 -0.37
N ASN A 65 6.74 48.02 -0.73
CA ASN A 65 7.19 49.13 0.10
C ASN A 65 6.14 49.49 1.18
N LYS A 66 6.45 50.48 2.03
CA LYS A 66 5.55 50.96 3.11
C LYS A 66 4.17 51.45 2.60
N PHE A 67 4.05 51.77 1.32
CA PHE A 67 2.79 52.17 0.66
C PHE A 67 2.06 50.99 0.00
N LYS A 68 2.50 49.75 0.24
CA LYS A 68 1.99 48.52 -0.39
C LYS A 68 2.11 48.54 -1.93
N LYS A 69 3.04 49.33 -2.47
CA LYS A 69 3.36 49.34 -3.91
C LYS A 69 4.52 48.40 -4.17
N ILE A 70 4.48 47.75 -5.33
CA ILE A 70 5.55 46.87 -5.79
C ILE A 70 6.77 47.71 -6.11
N GLU A 71 7.88 47.40 -5.46
CA GLU A 71 9.16 48.07 -5.67
C GLU A 71 10.01 47.30 -6.69
N LYS A 72 10.08 45.98 -6.55
CA LYS A 72 10.86 45.12 -7.43
C LYS A 72 10.27 43.71 -7.50
N TRP A 73 10.31 43.11 -8.68
CA TRP A 73 10.00 41.69 -8.91
C TRP A 73 11.28 40.84 -8.93
N SER A 74 11.18 39.60 -8.48
CA SER A 74 12.16 38.55 -8.75
C SER A 74 12.06 38.09 -10.21
N GLY A 75 13.07 37.32 -10.64
CA GLY A 75 12.93 36.48 -11.83
C GLY A 75 11.83 35.42 -11.67
N TRP A 76 11.39 34.85 -12.80
CA TRP A 76 10.50 33.70 -12.81
C TRP A 76 11.26 32.44 -12.37
N ASN A 77 10.64 31.65 -11.49
CA ASN A 77 11.13 30.36 -11.03
C ASN A 77 10.13 29.27 -11.40
N GLU A 78 10.64 28.11 -11.79
CA GLU A 78 9.82 26.94 -12.09
C GLU A 78 9.43 26.19 -10.81
N LEU A 79 8.17 25.76 -10.75
CA LEU A 79 7.59 24.99 -9.64
C LEU A 79 6.78 23.83 -10.23
N GLU A 80 7.12 22.60 -9.88
CA GLU A 80 6.36 21.42 -10.31
C GLU A 80 5.73 20.73 -9.11
N ILE A 81 4.39 20.67 -9.08
CA ILE A 81 3.62 19.97 -8.06
C ILE A 81 3.33 18.57 -8.57
N ARG A 82 3.99 17.57 -7.98
CA ARG A 82 3.79 16.15 -8.27
C ARG A 82 3.00 15.47 -7.14
N PRO A 83 2.21 14.43 -7.43
CA PRO A 83 1.69 13.57 -6.38
C PRO A 83 2.87 12.91 -5.65
N VAL A 84 2.83 12.93 -4.32
CA VAL A 84 3.85 12.26 -3.51
C VAL A 84 3.70 10.76 -3.71
N ALA A 85 4.79 10.11 -4.10
CA ALA A 85 4.88 8.66 -4.24
C ALA A 85 5.94 8.09 -3.29
N LEU A 86 5.90 6.77 -3.08
CA LEU A 86 6.89 6.07 -2.28
C LEU A 86 8.28 6.18 -2.94
N PRO A 87 9.37 6.37 -2.17
CA PRO A 87 10.71 6.40 -2.73
C PRO A 87 11.06 5.02 -3.28
N ILE A 88 11.56 4.96 -4.52
CA ILE A 88 12.03 3.74 -5.17
C ILE A 88 13.53 3.85 -5.29
N VAL A 89 14.29 3.02 -4.59
CA VAL A 89 15.75 3.00 -4.74
C VAL A 89 16.11 2.04 -5.86
N THR A 90 16.57 2.58 -7.00
CA THR A 90 16.89 1.81 -8.20
C THR A 90 18.32 1.26 -8.14
N SER A 91 19.23 1.97 -7.49
CA SER A 91 20.59 1.49 -7.21
C SER A 91 21.19 2.23 -6.02
N ALA A 92 21.93 1.49 -5.19
CA ALA A 92 22.74 2.06 -4.12
C ALA A 92 24.20 1.83 -4.50
N THR A 93 24.94 2.90 -4.81
CA THR A 93 26.38 2.80 -4.98
C THR A 93 27.00 3.09 -3.62
N SER A 94 27.48 2.04 -2.96
CA SER A 94 28.29 2.15 -1.73
C SER A 94 29.72 2.55 -2.09
N GLU A 95 29.88 3.59 -2.92
CA GLU A 95 31.16 4.28 -2.99
C GLU A 95 31.23 5.13 -1.73
N VAL A 96 31.71 4.52 -0.66
CA VAL A 96 32.07 5.21 0.58
C VAL A 96 33.25 6.11 0.24
N GLN A 97 32.94 7.31 -0.24
CA GLN A 97 33.93 8.37 -0.31
C GLN A 97 34.09 8.88 1.13
N SER A 98 35.00 8.26 1.87
CA SER A 98 35.37 8.74 3.21
C SER A 98 36.11 10.06 3.06
N GLU A 99 35.39 11.16 3.23
CA GLU A 99 35.97 12.50 3.33
C GLU A 99 36.13 12.81 4.83
N GLY A 100 37.23 12.33 5.43
CA GLY A 100 37.48 12.46 6.86
C GLY A 100 36.58 11.54 7.72
N ASN A 101 35.78 12.14 8.62
CA ASN A 101 34.94 11.43 9.60
C ASN A 101 33.48 11.23 9.12
N VAL A 102 33.23 11.37 7.82
CA VAL A 102 31.90 11.28 7.22
C VAL A 102 31.92 10.24 6.10
N ASP A 103 31.07 9.23 6.22
CA ASP A 103 30.80 8.29 5.13
C ASP A 103 29.66 8.83 4.28
N LYS A 104 29.95 9.13 3.02
CA LYS A 104 28.93 9.50 2.04
C LYS A 104 28.43 8.24 1.33
N ILE A 105 27.13 7.97 1.45
CA ILE A 105 26.48 6.92 0.68
C ILE A 105 25.61 7.59 -0.38
N THR A 106 25.90 7.29 -1.65
CA THR A 106 25.13 7.85 -2.76
C THR A 106 24.06 6.85 -3.18
N PHE A 107 22.80 7.26 -3.07
CA PHE A 107 21.66 6.50 -3.55
C PHE A 107 21.12 7.15 -4.83
N ASN A 108 20.81 6.31 -5.81
CA ASN A 108 20.09 6.72 -7.00
C ASN A 108 18.70 6.06 -6.97
N GLY A 109 17.67 6.87 -6.98
CA GLY A 109 16.30 6.43 -6.80
C GLY A 109 15.30 7.43 -7.36
N GLU A 110 14.07 6.99 -7.52
CA GLU A 110 12.94 7.81 -7.95
C GLU A 110 12.11 8.21 -6.73
N ASN A 111 11.41 9.35 -6.82
CA ASN A 111 10.50 9.87 -5.78
C ASN A 111 11.18 10.20 -4.42
N ILE A 112 12.44 10.67 -4.46
CA ILE A 112 13.10 11.26 -3.30
C ILE A 112 12.92 12.78 -3.40
N TYR A 113 12.26 13.39 -2.42
CA TYR A 113 11.82 14.79 -2.49
C TYR A 113 12.62 15.68 -1.51
N GLU A 114 12.55 17.00 -1.70
CA GLU A 114 13.05 17.95 -0.72
C GLU A 114 12.24 17.82 0.58
N GLY A 115 12.89 17.37 1.66
CA GLY A 115 12.26 17.10 2.96
C GLY A 115 12.14 15.62 3.33
N THR A 116 12.60 14.69 2.49
CA THR A 116 12.84 13.30 2.90
C THR A 116 13.82 13.29 4.08
N LYS A 117 13.54 12.52 5.13
CA LYS A 117 14.46 12.31 6.26
C LYS A 117 15.16 10.97 6.10
N ALA A 118 16.47 10.92 6.38
CA ALA A 118 17.22 9.68 6.40
C ALA A 118 17.55 9.27 7.83
N PHE A 119 17.43 7.98 8.12
CA PHE A 119 17.80 7.39 9.41
C PHE A 119 18.67 6.16 9.19
N VAL A 120 19.72 6.02 9.99
CA VAL A 120 20.50 4.79 10.07
C VAL A 120 20.01 4.01 11.29
N ILE A 121 19.61 2.76 11.09
CA ILE A 121 19.24 1.83 12.15
C ILE A 121 20.42 0.89 12.39
N GLN A 122 20.96 0.96 13.61
CA GLN A 122 22.01 0.06 14.11
C GLN A 122 21.62 -0.41 15.51
N ASP A 123 21.61 -1.73 15.74
CA ASP A 123 21.24 -2.33 17.03
C ASP A 123 19.90 -1.81 17.61
N GLY A 124 18.92 -1.52 16.74
CA GLY A 124 17.60 -0.99 17.12
C GLY A 124 17.57 0.51 17.46
N LYS A 125 18.71 1.21 17.40
CA LYS A 125 18.79 2.66 17.59
C LYS A 125 18.67 3.39 16.25
N LYS A 126 17.80 4.40 16.20
CA LYS A 126 17.61 5.30 15.05
C LYS A 126 18.57 6.49 15.18
N ILE A 127 19.51 6.62 14.25
CA ILE A 127 20.48 7.71 14.18
C ILE A 127 20.09 8.59 12.98
N PRO A 128 19.81 9.90 13.18
CA PRO A 128 19.47 10.78 12.08
C PRO A 128 20.67 10.98 11.16
N ALA A 129 20.46 10.87 9.85
CA ALA A 129 21.47 11.15 8.83
C ALA A 129 21.03 12.33 7.96
N GLU A 130 21.99 13.15 7.55
CA GLU A 130 21.73 14.26 6.65
C GLU A 130 21.57 13.74 5.22
N ILE A 131 20.53 14.19 4.53
CA ILE A 131 20.27 13.83 3.13
C ILE A 131 20.24 15.10 2.29
N GLN A 132 21.02 15.09 1.23
CA GLN A 132 20.99 16.14 0.21
C GLN A 132 20.47 15.51 -1.09
N THR A 133 19.32 16.00 -1.54
CA THR A 133 18.66 15.55 -2.77
C THR A 133 18.97 16.53 -3.90
N SER A 134 19.39 16.02 -5.05
CA SER A 134 19.57 16.84 -6.26
C SER A 134 18.23 17.42 -6.72
N ARG A 135 18.23 18.58 -7.38
CA ARG A 135 17.01 19.27 -7.90
C ARG A 135 16.13 18.37 -8.79
N ASP A 136 16.72 17.36 -9.42
CA ASP A 136 16.01 16.41 -10.27
C ASP A 136 15.28 15.30 -9.48
N GLY A 137 15.49 15.19 -8.17
CA GLY A 137 14.90 14.18 -7.29
C GLY A 137 15.40 12.74 -7.52
N LYS A 138 16.45 12.59 -8.34
CA LYS A 138 17.01 11.30 -8.79
C LYS A 138 18.21 10.81 -7.99
N VAL A 139 19.01 11.73 -7.46
CA VAL A 139 20.24 11.41 -6.74
C VAL A 139 20.15 12.01 -5.35
N SER A 140 20.30 11.16 -4.33
CA SER A 140 20.33 11.59 -2.94
C SER A 140 21.59 11.10 -2.27
N VAL A 141 22.38 12.03 -1.73
CA VAL A 141 23.58 11.72 -0.97
C VAL A 141 23.21 11.74 0.50
N VAL A 142 23.33 10.59 1.16
CA VAL A 142 23.14 10.47 2.60
C VAL A 142 24.54 10.54 3.23
N SER A 143 24.76 11.55 4.08
CA SER A 143 26.00 11.74 4.82
C SER A 143 25.83 11.19 6.23
N ILE A 144 26.64 10.19 6.58
CA ILE A 144 26.62 9.54 7.90
C ILE A 144 27.85 10.01 8.68
N ASN A 145 27.62 10.62 9.85
CA ASN A 145 28.69 11.01 10.75
C ASN A 145 29.22 9.78 11.52
N GLN A 146 30.51 9.47 11.36
CA GLN A 146 31.14 8.23 11.84
C GLN A 146 31.37 8.18 13.36
N GLU A 147 31.17 9.27 14.11
CA GLU A 147 31.27 9.26 15.59
C GLU A 147 30.09 8.57 16.26
N GLN A 148 28.98 8.39 15.53
CA GLN A 148 27.72 7.89 16.08
C GLN A 148 27.41 6.43 15.66
N VAL A 149 28.24 5.82 14.80
CA VAL A 149 27.97 4.51 14.17
C VAL A 149 29.18 3.59 14.34
N ASP A 150 28.97 2.37 14.86
CA ASP A 150 30.03 1.39 15.07
C ASP A 150 30.40 0.70 13.75
N ARG A 151 31.64 0.87 13.29
CA ARG A 151 32.16 0.36 12.00
C ARG A 151 32.16 -1.16 11.87
N LYS A 152 32.00 -1.91 12.96
CA LYS A 152 32.09 -3.38 12.97
C LYS A 152 30.75 -4.09 12.76
N LYS A 153 29.64 -3.36 12.62
CA LYS A 153 28.30 -3.94 12.57
C LYS A 153 27.50 -3.45 11.36
N ASN A 154 26.64 -4.33 10.86
CA ASN A 154 25.72 -4.03 9.77
C ASN A 154 24.78 -2.87 10.15
N TYR A 155 24.61 -1.91 9.24
CA TYR A 155 23.69 -0.80 9.41
C TYR A 155 22.62 -0.79 8.30
N LYS A 156 21.43 -0.30 8.62
CA LYS A 156 20.28 -0.24 7.72
C LYS A 156 19.84 1.21 7.52
N VAL A 157 19.82 1.71 6.29
CA VAL A 157 19.37 3.08 6.00
C VAL A 157 17.87 3.08 5.67
N THR A 158 17.12 3.96 6.33
CA THR A 158 15.67 4.13 6.19
C THR A 158 15.41 5.55 5.66
N LEU A 159 14.56 5.68 4.65
CA LEU A 159 14.16 6.96 4.09
C LEU A 159 12.69 7.21 4.41
N GLU A 160 12.37 8.38 4.94
CA GLU A 160 11.01 8.79 5.31
C GLU A 160 10.60 10.02 4.52
N ASN A 161 9.65 9.88 3.59
CA ASN A 161 9.07 11.00 2.86
C ASN A 161 8.00 11.71 3.74
N PRO A 162 7.88 13.04 3.65
CA PRO A 162 6.86 13.77 4.41
C PRO A 162 5.44 13.29 4.02
N ASN A 163 4.60 13.01 5.03
CA ASN A 163 3.23 12.48 4.95
C ASN A 163 3.07 10.98 4.60
N PHE A 164 4.11 10.16 4.70
CA PHE A 164 4.00 8.69 4.59
C PHE A 164 4.72 7.98 5.72
N ASP A 165 4.25 6.77 6.06
CA ASP A 165 4.93 5.88 7.00
C ASP A 165 6.33 5.49 6.46
N PRO A 166 7.35 5.40 7.32
CA PRO A 166 8.73 5.15 6.91
C PRO A 166 8.90 3.82 6.18
N ILE A 167 9.60 3.83 5.04
CA ILE A 167 9.90 2.62 4.26
C ILE A 167 11.35 2.20 4.50
N GLU A 168 11.50 0.94 4.87
CA GLU A 168 12.78 0.29 5.08
C GLU A 168 13.40 -0.13 3.73
N VAL A 169 14.57 0.41 3.39
CA VAL A 169 15.29 -0.02 2.20
C VAL A 169 16.36 -1.03 2.62
N PRO A 170 16.26 -2.31 2.22
CA PRO A 170 17.37 -3.24 2.39
C PRO A 170 18.49 -2.87 1.41
N ILE A 171 19.68 -2.58 1.94
CA ILE A 171 20.88 -2.47 1.11
C ILE A 171 21.21 -3.88 0.64
N VAL A 172 20.99 -4.17 -0.66
CA VAL A 172 21.55 -5.38 -1.28
C VAL A 172 23.03 -5.10 -1.55
N GLY A 173 23.82 -5.13 -0.49
CA GLY A 173 25.27 -5.18 -0.60
C GLY A 173 25.65 -6.57 -1.10
N LYS A 174 25.91 -6.72 -2.40
CA LYS A 174 26.91 -7.68 -2.83
C LYS A 174 28.24 -7.20 -2.25
N GLN A 175 28.58 -7.67 -1.06
CA GLN A 175 29.96 -7.65 -0.61
C GLN A 175 30.69 -8.77 -1.35
N THR A 176 31.20 -8.43 -2.53
CA THR A 176 32.37 -9.09 -3.07
C THR A 176 33.56 -8.55 -2.28
N ALA A 177 33.84 -9.17 -1.14
CA ALA A 177 35.17 -9.18 -0.56
C ALA A 177 35.66 -10.63 -0.64
N THR A 178 35.94 -11.07 -1.86
CA THR A 178 36.79 -12.24 -2.09
C THR A 178 38.17 -11.85 -1.57
N TRP A 179 38.49 -12.26 -0.35
CA TRP A 179 39.88 -12.34 0.08
C TRP A 179 40.50 -13.53 -0.65
N GLU A 180 41.35 -13.25 -1.64
CA GLU A 180 42.35 -14.21 -2.09
C GLU A 180 43.34 -14.41 -0.93
N ASP A 181 43.18 -15.51 -0.20
CA ASP A 181 44.25 -16.08 0.60
C ASP A 181 45.11 -16.95 -0.34
N PRO A 182 46.39 -16.62 -0.60
CA PRO A 182 47.23 -17.43 -1.47
C PRO A 182 47.68 -18.75 -0.83
N ARG A 183 47.21 -19.13 0.36
CA ARG A 183 47.64 -20.35 1.05
C ARG A 183 46.51 -21.03 1.84
N ALA A 184 45.52 -21.57 1.14
CA ALA A 184 44.71 -22.64 1.70
C ALA A 184 44.42 -23.70 0.64
N GLU A 185 45.05 -24.84 0.83
CA GLU A 185 44.98 -26.01 -0.02
C GLU A 185 43.55 -26.57 -0.11
N THR A 186 43.18 -26.91 -1.34
CA THR A 186 42.30 -28.01 -1.76
C THR A 186 41.55 -28.77 -0.66
N HIS A 187 40.26 -28.47 -0.47
CA HIS A 187 39.27 -29.49 -0.11
C HIS A 187 37.99 -29.29 -0.90
N VAL A 188 37.76 -30.23 -1.81
CA VAL A 188 36.48 -30.47 -2.48
C VAL A 188 35.46 -30.95 -1.44
N SER A 189 34.29 -30.32 -1.41
CA SER A 189 33.04 -30.91 -0.86
C SER A 189 31.90 -30.24 -1.64
N GLU A 190 31.40 -30.89 -2.69
CA GLU A 190 30.24 -31.78 -2.63
C GLU A 190 28.95 -31.02 -2.29
N THR A 191 28.09 -30.96 -3.31
CA THR A 191 26.68 -30.56 -3.34
C THR A 191 25.96 -30.53 -1.98
N ALA A 192 25.82 -29.35 -1.37
CA ALA A 192 24.84 -29.10 -0.32
C ALA A 192 23.60 -28.43 -0.94
N LYS A 193 22.51 -29.20 -1.03
CA LYS A 193 21.15 -28.69 -1.27
C LYS A 193 20.84 -27.59 -0.25
N PRO A 194 20.06 -26.54 -0.60
CA PRO A 194 19.69 -25.54 0.39
C PRO A 194 18.82 -26.19 1.46
N VAL A 195 19.25 -25.95 2.69
CA VAL A 195 18.73 -26.45 3.96
C VAL A 195 17.23 -26.18 4.09
N ASP A 196 16.50 -27.23 4.44
CA ASP A 196 15.05 -27.38 4.66
C ASP A 196 14.51 -26.58 5.88
N ASP A 197 15.08 -25.42 6.22
CA ASP A 197 14.73 -24.66 7.44
C ASP A 197 13.56 -23.66 7.27
N LEU A 198 12.95 -23.60 6.09
CA LEU A 198 11.76 -22.77 5.83
C LEU A 198 10.43 -23.37 6.33
N LYS A 199 10.46 -24.55 6.97
CA LYS A 199 9.26 -25.38 7.23
C LYS A 199 8.37 -25.01 8.42
N LYS A 200 8.52 -23.85 9.05
CA LYS A 200 7.79 -23.56 10.33
C LYS A 200 7.00 -22.25 10.38
N ASN A 201 6.95 -21.47 9.31
CA ASN A 201 6.23 -20.19 9.35
C ASN A 201 4.91 -20.26 8.57
N ILE A 202 3.78 -20.03 9.24
CA ILE A 202 2.43 -19.94 8.64
C ILE A 202 2.22 -18.61 7.89
N TRP A 203 3.01 -17.58 8.19
CA TRP A 203 2.85 -16.24 7.61
C TRP A 203 2.92 -16.23 6.08
N PRO A 204 3.94 -16.84 5.43
CA PRO A 204 4.01 -16.91 3.97
C PRO A 204 2.72 -17.37 3.31
N MET A 205 2.05 -18.35 3.92
CA MET A 205 0.79 -18.88 3.43
C MET A 205 -0.38 -17.92 3.76
N PHE A 206 -0.41 -17.37 4.97
CA PHE A 206 -1.47 -16.48 5.43
C PHE A 206 -1.54 -15.16 4.65
N TRP A 207 -0.43 -14.44 4.44
CA TRP A 207 -0.49 -13.16 3.70
C TRP A 207 -0.93 -13.34 2.26
N ARG A 208 -0.52 -14.45 1.62
CA ARG A 208 -0.95 -14.78 0.26
C ARG A 208 -2.46 -15.00 0.21
N GLN A 209 -3.00 -15.74 1.18
CA GLN A 209 -4.44 -15.93 1.32
C GLN A 209 -5.18 -14.61 1.60
N ALA A 210 -4.60 -13.73 2.43
CA ALA A 210 -5.18 -12.43 2.74
C ALA A 210 -5.25 -11.50 1.52
N LEU A 211 -4.29 -11.59 0.60
CA LEU A 211 -4.35 -10.84 -0.66
C LEU A 211 -5.38 -11.44 -1.63
N LEU A 212 -5.38 -12.76 -1.79
CA LEU A 212 -6.29 -13.43 -2.72
C LEU A 212 -6.73 -14.78 -2.17
N PRO A 213 -8.04 -14.97 -1.91
CA PRO A 213 -8.57 -16.26 -1.46
C PRO A 213 -8.18 -17.41 -2.39
N GLY A 214 -7.45 -18.38 -1.84
CA GLY A 214 -6.94 -19.57 -2.53
C GLY A 214 -5.44 -19.52 -2.85
N TRP A 215 -4.80 -18.35 -2.82
CA TRP A 215 -3.37 -18.24 -3.12
C TRP A 215 -2.48 -18.89 -2.04
N GLY A 216 -2.89 -18.82 -0.77
CA GLY A 216 -2.22 -19.52 0.32
C GLY A 216 -2.22 -21.04 0.11
N HIS A 217 -3.38 -21.62 -0.21
CA HIS A 217 -3.50 -23.05 -0.51
C HIS A 217 -2.69 -23.47 -1.75
N TYR A 218 -2.61 -22.61 -2.76
CA TYR A 218 -1.79 -22.87 -3.95
C TYR A 218 -0.30 -22.99 -3.57
N TYR A 219 0.17 -22.09 -2.70
CA TYR A 219 1.56 -22.06 -2.25
C TYR A 219 1.97 -23.32 -1.49
N ILE A 220 1.09 -23.89 -0.65
CA ILE A 220 1.36 -25.16 0.06
C ILE A 220 1.10 -26.41 -0.80
N GLY A 221 0.82 -26.26 -2.09
CA GLY A 221 0.61 -27.37 -3.02
C GLY A 221 -0.80 -27.95 -3.03
N GLU A 222 -1.74 -27.42 -2.23
CA GLU A 222 -3.14 -27.83 -2.24
C GLU A 222 -3.92 -27.17 -3.40
N LYS A 223 -3.62 -27.60 -4.63
CA LYS A 223 -4.18 -26.99 -5.85
C LYS A 223 -5.71 -27.04 -5.91
N LYS A 224 -6.34 -28.12 -5.44
CA LYS A 224 -7.80 -28.29 -5.51
C LYS A 224 -8.54 -27.27 -4.64
N THR A 225 -8.10 -27.08 -3.38
CA THR A 225 -8.70 -26.10 -2.46
C THR A 225 -8.41 -24.68 -2.92
N ALA A 226 -7.21 -24.43 -3.47
CA ALA A 226 -6.85 -23.16 -4.08
C ALA A 226 -7.80 -22.75 -5.20
N TYR A 227 -7.99 -23.63 -6.20
CA TYR A 227 -8.88 -23.33 -7.33
C TYR A 227 -10.35 -23.21 -6.90
N ALA A 228 -10.78 -23.98 -5.91
CA ALA A 228 -12.15 -23.87 -5.37
C ALA A 228 -12.39 -22.47 -4.78
N TYR A 229 -11.52 -21.99 -3.90
CA TYR A 229 -11.67 -20.64 -3.32
C TYR A 229 -11.54 -19.54 -4.37
N MET A 230 -10.57 -19.63 -5.28
CA MET A 230 -10.42 -18.62 -6.34
C MET A 230 -11.65 -18.57 -7.23
N SER A 231 -12.23 -19.72 -7.60
CA SER A 231 -13.42 -19.78 -8.46
C SER A 231 -14.64 -19.21 -7.76
N ILE A 232 -14.89 -19.63 -6.50
CA ILE A 232 -16.04 -19.15 -5.72
C ILE A 232 -15.90 -17.65 -5.46
N PHE A 233 -14.73 -17.19 -5.00
CA PHE A 233 -14.46 -15.77 -4.77
C PHE A 233 -14.61 -14.96 -6.07
N GLY A 234 -14.06 -15.44 -7.18
CA GLY A 234 -14.19 -14.80 -8.49
C GLY A 234 -15.65 -14.66 -8.93
N LEU A 235 -16.48 -15.69 -8.72
CA LEU A 235 -17.91 -15.66 -9.04
C LEU A 235 -18.64 -14.60 -8.20
N PHE A 236 -18.38 -14.54 -6.89
CA PHE A 236 -19.00 -13.54 -6.02
C PHE A 236 -18.50 -12.12 -6.29
N ALA A 237 -17.20 -11.95 -6.57
CA ALA A 237 -16.62 -10.67 -6.94
C ALA A 237 -17.22 -10.15 -8.26
N PHE A 238 -17.36 -11.03 -9.27
CA PHE A 238 -18.01 -10.69 -10.53
C PHE A 238 -19.48 -10.30 -10.34
N ASN A 239 -20.24 -11.07 -9.56
CA ASN A 239 -21.63 -10.74 -9.28
C ASN A 239 -21.76 -9.40 -8.52
N THR A 240 -20.90 -9.16 -7.53
CA THR A 240 -20.86 -7.89 -6.78
C THR A 240 -20.56 -6.71 -7.69
N LEU A 241 -19.61 -6.86 -8.62
CA LEU A 241 -19.27 -5.81 -9.59
C LEU A 241 -20.44 -5.51 -10.53
N ARG A 242 -21.17 -6.55 -10.97
CA ARG A 242 -22.37 -6.41 -11.82
C ARG A 242 -23.48 -5.67 -11.07
N GLU A 243 -23.84 -6.11 -9.87
CA GLU A 243 -24.87 -5.46 -9.05
C GLU A 243 -24.49 -4.02 -8.68
N TYR A 244 -23.22 -3.76 -8.35
CA TYR A 244 -22.75 -2.41 -8.05
C TYR A 244 -22.84 -1.47 -9.26
N ARG A 245 -22.56 -1.99 -10.47
CA ARG A 245 -22.72 -1.22 -11.70
C ARG A 245 -24.18 -0.87 -11.96
N GLU A 246 -25.10 -1.82 -11.79
CA GLU A 246 -26.54 -1.58 -11.94
C GLU A 246 -27.05 -0.57 -10.91
N TYR A 247 -26.66 -0.73 -9.63
CA TYR A 247 -26.97 0.23 -8.57
C TYR A 247 -26.47 1.65 -8.90
N ARG A 248 -25.24 1.78 -9.42
CA ARG A 248 -24.69 3.09 -9.80
C ARG A 248 -25.48 3.77 -10.92
N LEU A 249 -25.99 3.00 -11.89
CA LEU A 249 -26.83 3.54 -12.97
C LEU A 249 -28.18 4.00 -12.41
N ASP A 250 -28.87 3.14 -11.65
CA ASP A 250 -30.17 3.49 -11.03
C ASP A 250 -30.03 4.70 -10.08
N TYR A 251 -28.91 4.85 -9.36
CA TYR A 251 -28.63 6.01 -8.52
C TYR A 251 -28.48 7.31 -9.31
N ILE A 252 -27.77 7.27 -10.45
CA ILE A 252 -27.60 8.44 -11.32
C ILE A 252 -28.94 8.86 -11.91
N ASP A 253 -29.74 7.90 -12.37
CA ASP A 253 -31.08 8.16 -12.91
C ASP A 253 -32.02 8.73 -11.84
N PHE A 254 -32.00 8.17 -10.62
CA PHE A 254 -32.74 8.70 -9.48
C PHE A 254 -32.38 10.18 -9.21
N LYS A 255 -31.09 10.49 -9.12
CA LYS A 255 -30.61 11.86 -8.85
C LYS A 255 -30.99 12.83 -9.97
N SER A 256 -30.81 12.42 -11.23
CA SER A 256 -31.20 13.20 -12.41
C SER A 256 -32.71 13.50 -12.42
N ASN A 257 -33.53 12.49 -12.13
CA ASN A 257 -34.98 12.67 -12.02
C ASN A 257 -35.35 13.59 -10.87
N GLN A 258 -34.69 13.48 -9.72
CA GLN A 258 -34.92 14.35 -8.57
C GLN A 258 -34.61 15.82 -8.91
N GLU A 259 -33.47 16.09 -9.55
CA GLU A 259 -33.08 17.43 -10.00
C GLU A 259 -34.08 17.99 -11.02
N ASN A 260 -34.53 17.17 -11.99
CA ASN A 260 -35.54 17.56 -12.96
C ASN A 260 -36.88 17.90 -12.30
N TRP A 261 -37.35 17.09 -11.33
CA TRP A 261 -38.58 17.35 -10.61
C TRP A 261 -38.48 18.59 -9.72
N GLN A 262 -37.32 18.87 -9.13
CA GLN A 262 -37.08 20.10 -8.39
C GLN A 262 -37.11 21.32 -9.32
N ALA A 263 -36.52 21.23 -10.51
CA ALA A 263 -36.56 22.29 -11.52
C ALA A 263 -38.00 22.55 -12.01
N ILE A 264 -38.77 21.50 -12.29
CA ILE A 264 -40.18 21.62 -12.67
C ILE A 264 -40.99 22.27 -11.54
N ARG A 265 -40.78 21.88 -10.28
CA ARG A 265 -41.43 22.51 -9.11
C ARG A 265 -41.06 23.99 -8.94
N ALA A 266 -39.83 24.38 -9.30
CA ALA A 266 -39.42 25.78 -9.26
C ALA A 266 -40.15 26.64 -10.33
N LEU A 267 -40.65 26.03 -11.41
CA LEU A 267 -41.42 26.71 -12.46
C LEU A 267 -42.92 26.83 -12.14
N ASP A 268 -43.46 25.98 -11.26
CA ASP A 268 -44.84 26.04 -10.76
C ASP A 268 -44.87 26.06 -9.22
N PRO A 269 -44.46 27.18 -8.60
CA PRO A 269 -44.43 27.29 -7.14
C PRO A 269 -45.82 27.19 -6.50
N SER A 270 -46.88 27.47 -7.27
CA SER A 270 -48.28 27.33 -6.85
C SER A 270 -48.80 25.88 -6.88
N GLY A 271 -48.13 24.97 -7.59
CA GLY A 271 -48.63 23.60 -7.80
C GLY A 271 -49.95 23.55 -8.60
N ASN A 272 -50.19 24.53 -9.46
CA ASN A 272 -51.44 24.66 -10.23
C ASN A 272 -51.49 23.71 -11.43
N GLN A 273 -50.34 23.37 -12.01
CA GLN A 273 -50.21 22.49 -13.16
C GLN A 273 -49.80 21.07 -12.74
N ILE A 274 -48.96 20.96 -11.71
CA ILE A 274 -48.44 19.66 -11.25
C ILE A 274 -48.75 19.53 -9.75
N PRO A 275 -49.71 18.66 -9.37
CA PRO A 275 -50.04 18.48 -7.96
C PRO A 275 -48.84 17.96 -7.17
N PHE A 276 -48.60 18.54 -5.98
CA PHE A 276 -47.43 18.24 -5.14
C PHE A 276 -47.20 16.73 -4.90
N PHE A 277 -48.28 15.95 -4.76
CA PHE A 277 -48.22 14.51 -4.48
C PHE A 277 -47.74 13.65 -5.66
N THR A 278 -47.80 14.15 -6.91
CA THR A 278 -47.38 13.36 -8.07
C THR A 278 -45.87 13.13 -8.05
N THR A 279 -45.11 14.14 -7.62
CA THR A 279 -43.65 14.04 -7.48
C THR A 279 -43.22 13.11 -6.37
N SER A 280 -43.94 13.08 -5.24
CA SER A 280 -43.62 12.20 -4.11
C SER A 280 -43.86 10.72 -4.43
N ILE A 281 -44.94 10.38 -5.16
CA ILE A 281 -45.23 8.99 -5.55
C ILE A 281 -44.14 8.47 -6.50
N ILE A 282 -43.72 9.28 -7.47
CA ILE A 282 -42.67 8.89 -8.42
C ILE A 282 -41.32 8.74 -7.71
N GLU A 283 -41.00 9.66 -6.79
CA GLU A 283 -39.78 9.61 -5.98
C GLU A 283 -39.77 8.37 -5.08
N GLU A 284 -40.89 7.99 -4.46
CA GLU A 284 -41.02 6.79 -3.63
C GLU A 284 -40.85 5.48 -4.42
N ILE A 285 -41.43 5.40 -5.63
CA ILE A 285 -41.24 4.24 -6.53
C ILE A 285 -39.77 4.12 -6.96
N ALA A 286 -39.13 5.24 -7.30
CA ALA A 286 -37.72 5.25 -7.68
C ALA A 286 -36.79 4.93 -6.50
N LEU A 287 -37.11 5.43 -5.31
CA LEU A 287 -36.37 5.18 -4.07
C LEU A 287 -36.47 3.72 -3.65
N SER A 288 -37.67 3.11 -3.68
CA SER A 288 -37.83 1.70 -3.34
C SER A 288 -37.07 0.77 -4.29
N LYS A 289 -37.04 1.08 -5.59
CA LYS A 289 -36.18 0.36 -6.56
C LYS A 289 -34.69 0.52 -6.21
N LEU A 290 -34.26 1.72 -5.85
CA LEU A 290 -32.86 1.99 -5.46
C LEU A 290 -32.47 1.24 -4.18
N GLU A 291 -33.36 1.21 -3.17
CA GLU A 291 -33.17 0.46 -1.92
C GLU A 291 -33.09 -1.05 -2.18
N GLU A 292 -33.93 -1.59 -3.06
CA GLU A 292 -33.85 -3.00 -3.47
C GLU A 292 -32.48 -3.33 -4.08
N ARG A 293 -31.96 -2.43 -4.93
CA ARG A 293 -30.62 -2.57 -5.54
C ARG A 293 -29.51 -2.45 -4.53
N GLU A 294 -29.59 -1.50 -3.60
CA GLU A 294 -28.63 -1.38 -2.51
C GLU A 294 -28.59 -2.68 -1.69
N ASN A 295 -29.76 -3.25 -1.38
CA ASN A 295 -29.84 -4.50 -0.63
C ASN A 295 -29.19 -5.66 -1.39
N LYS A 296 -29.37 -5.77 -2.72
CA LYS A 296 -28.68 -6.78 -3.55
C LYS A 296 -27.16 -6.60 -3.52
N VAL A 297 -26.66 -5.37 -3.63
CA VAL A 297 -25.22 -5.06 -3.48
C VAL A 297 -24.73 -5.46 -2.10
N ARG A 298 -25.45 -5.08 -1.03
CA ARG A 298 -25.10 -5.42 0.35
C ARG A 298 -25.06 -6.93 0.57
N GLN A 299 -26.04 -7.67 0.07
CA GLN A 299 -26.08 -9.13 0.11
C GLN A 299 -24.89 -9.74 -0.63
N SER A 300 -24.55 -9.23 -1.82
CA SER A 300 -23.40 -9.71 -2.60
C SER A 300 -22.06 -9.49 -1.89
N ILE A 301 -21.87 -8.32 -1.27
CA ILE A 301 -20.69 -7.99 -0.46
C ILE A 301 -20.61 -8.90 0.77
N ASN A 302 -21.74 -9.13 1.45
CA ASN A 302 -21.79 -10.03 2.60
C ASN A 302 -21.39 -11.46 2.22
N LEU A 303 -21.91 -12.00 1.11
CA LEU A 303 -21.55 -13.32 0.62
C LEU A 303 -20.06 -13.41 0.24
N MET A 304 -19.54 -12.40 -0.46
CA MET A 304 -18.12 -12.30 -0.77
C MET A 304 -17.26 -12.25 0.51
N GLY A 305 -17.69 -11.50 1.51
CA GLY A 305 -17.03 -11.40 2.81
C GLY A 305 -17.02 -12.72 3.58
N ILE A 306 -18.14 -13.47 3.57
CA ILE A 306 -18.22 -14.81 4.17
C ILE A 306 -17.23 -15.77 3.50
N VAL A 307 -17.17 -15.77 2.17
CA VAL A 307 -16.21 -16.61 1.42
C VAL A 307 -14.77 -16.23 1.77
N TYR A 308 -14.47 -14.93 1.79
CA TYR A 308 -13.15 -14.42 2.12
C TYR A 308 -12.72 -14.83 3.54
N LEU A 309 -13.56 -14.58 4.55
CA LEU A 309 -13.30 -14.96 5.94
C LEU A 309 -13.18 -16.47 6.13
N GLY A 310 -14.08 -17.24 5.51
CA GLY A 310 -14.00 -18.71 5.55
C GLY A 310 -12.69 -19.22 4.96
N SER A 311 -12.19 -18.58 3.91
CA SER A 311 -10.90 -18.92 3.31
C SER A 311 -9.70 -18.60 4.22
N LEU A 312 -9.77 -17.51 5.00
CA LEU A 312 -8.75 -17.15 5.98
C LEU A 312 -8.75 -18.11 7.18
N LEU A 313 -9.93 -18.47 7.69
CA LEU A 313 -10.02 -19.44 8.77
C LEU A 313 -9.51 -20.82 8.34
N HIS A 314 -9.84 -21.24 7.10
CA HIS A 314 -9.35 -22.49 6.56
C HIS A 314 -7.82 -22.49 6.43
N ILE A 315 -7.21 -21.43 5.90
CA ILE A 315 -5.75 -21.40 5.78
C ILE A 315 -5.06 -21.41 7.15
N LEU A 316 -5.61 -20.73 8.15
CA LEU A 316 -5.07 -20.75 9.52
C LEU A 316 -5.13 -22.16 10.11
N TYR A 317 -6.27 -22.85 9.93
CA TYR A 317 -6.45 -24.23 10.36
C TYR A 317 -5.50 -25.19 9.62
N THR A 318 -5.35 -25.06 8.31
CA THR A 318 -4.44 -25.87 7.50
C THR A 318 -2.98 -25.64 7.89
N GLY A 319 -2.59 -24.39 8.17
CA GLY A 319 -1.24 -24.05 8.62
C GLY A 319 -0.90 -24.67 9.98
N TYR A 320 -1.82 -24.58 10.93
CA TYR A 320 -1.63 -25.13 12.27
C TYR A 320 -1.61 -26.67 12.26
N SER A 321 -2.46 -27.30 11.45
CA SER A 321 -2.53 -28.76 11.33
C SER A 321 -1.33 -29.37 10.59
N HIS A 322 -0.71 -28.65 9.65
CA HIS A 322 0.56 -29.09 9.04
C HIS A 322 1.72 -28.99 10.03
N GLN A 323 1.74 -27.95 10.87
CA GLN A 323 2.76 -27.82 11.91
C GLN A 323 2.70 -28.96 12.95
N SER A 324 1.51 -29.44 13.31
CA SER A 324 1.35 -30.53 14.27
C SER A 324 1.66 -31.93 13.69
N LYS A 325 1.43 -32.14 12.39
CA LYS A 325 1.77 -33.41 11.70
C LYS A 325 3.27 -33.64 11.62
N ASP A 326 4.06 -32.59 11.35
CA ASP A 326 5.52 -32.69 11.30
C ASP A 326 6.14 -32.88 12.70
N LEU A 327 5.50 -32.36 13.76
CA LEU A 327 5.90 -32.65 15.15
C LEU A 327 5.63 -34.11 15.55
N ASN A 328 4.51 -34.68 15.12
CA ASN A 328 4.17 -36.09 15.34
C ASN A 328 4.92 -37.07 14.43
N GLN A 329 5.69 -36.61 13.44
CA GLN A 329 6.58 -37.49 12.68
C GLN A 329 7.88 -37.81 13.45
N SER A 330 8.16 -37.11 14.56
CA SER A 330 9.21 -37.47 15.53
C SER A 330 8.72 -38.41 16.64
N ASN A 331 7.40 -38.59 16.80
CA ASN A 331 6.79 -39.51 17.76
C ASN A 331 5.67 -40.28 17.07
N ASN A 332 5.98 -41.49 16.60
CA ASN A 332 5.09 -42.40 15.88
C ASN A 332 3.70 -42.55 16.54
N PHE A 333 2.73 -41.76 16.10
CA PHE A 333 1.31 -42.03 16.29
C PHE A 333 0.74 -42.62 15.00
N GLN A 334 0.68 -43.96 14.93
CA GLN A 334 0.01 -44.68 13.84
C GLN A 334 -1.43 -44.97 14.26
N MET A 335 -2.39 -44.26 13.66
CA MET A 335 -3.80 -44.66 13.68
C MET A 335 -4.14 -45.16 12.28
N GLY A 336 -4.35 -46.48 12.15
CA GLY A 336 -4.68 -47.11 10.88
C GLY A 336 -5.79 -48.15 11.08
N PHE A 337 -6.76 -48.16 10.16
CA PHE A 337 -7.70 -49.27 10.04
C PHE A 337 -6.99 -50.40 9.31
N ARG A 338 -6.64 -51.48 10.02
CA ARG A 338 -6.20 -52.72 9.39
C ARG A 338 -7.42 -53.59 9.15
N TYR A 339 -7.63 -54.01 7.91
CA TYR A 339 -8.37 -55.23 7.65
C TYR A 339 -7.45 -56.39 8.01
N GLU A 340 -7.71 -57.05 9.13
CA GLU A 340 -7.02 -58.29 9.45
C GLU A 340 -7.36 -59.34 8.39
N GLU A 341 -6.34 -59.91 7.75
CA GLU A 341 -6.51 -61.20 7.09
C GLU A 341 -6.92 -62.23 8.17
N PRO A 342 -7.98 -63.02 7.95
CA PRO A 342 -8.53 -63.87 8.99
C PRO A 342 -7.58 -65.03 9.28
N ASN A 343 -6.86 -64.94 10.40
CA ASN A 343 -6.29 -66.12 11.03
C ASN A 343 -7.44 -66.99 11.54
N LEU A 344 -7.55 -68.17 10.94
CA LEU A 344 -8.52 -69.21 11.25
C LEU A 344 -8.34 -69.71 12.69
N HIS A 345 -9.04 -69.09 13.64
CA HIS A 345 -9.53 -69.80 14.82
C HIS A 345 -10.97 -69.39 15.11
N ILE A 346 -11.82 -70.41 15.10
CA ILE A 346 -13.28 -70.36 15.06
C ILE A 346 -13.80 -69.77 16.38
N ARG A 347 -14.24 -68.51 16.34
CA ARG A 347 -15.32 -68.01 17.18
C ARG A 347 -16.19 -67.07 16.35
N SER A 348 -17.50 -67.35 16.41
CA SER A 348 -18.62 -66.61 15.82
C SER A 348 -18.40 -65.09 15.81
N GLN A 349 -18.08 -64.53 14.63
CA GLN A 349 -18.00 -63.09 14.40
C GLN A 349 -19.41 -62.49 14.38
N ASP A 350 -19.66 -61.58 15.32
CA ASP A 350 -20.76 -60.64 15.30
C ASP A 350 -20.45 -59.53 14.27
N LYS A 351 -21.30 -59.38 13.24
CA LYS A 351 -21.03 -58.55 12.04
C LYS A 351 -21.08 -57.03 12.28
N ASN A 352 -21.42 -56.58 13.49
CA ASN A 352 -21.65 -55.17 13.79
C ASN A 352 -20.65 -54.54 14.78
N GLN A 353 -19.55 -55.21 15.11
CA GLN A 353 -18.58 -54.64 16.05
C GLN A 353 -17.39 -54.01 15.33
N MET A 354 -17.41 -52.68 15.23
CA MET A 354 -16.24 -51.88 14.88
C MET A 354 -15.36 -51.76 16.14
N ARG A 355 -14.14 -52.29 16.11
CA ARG A 355 -13.17 -52.09 17.19
C ARG A 355 -12.22 -50.95 16.83
N VAL A 356 -12.02 -50.03 17.77
CA VAL A 356 -11.01 -48.98 17.70
C VAL A 356 -9.98 -49.28 18.76
N ASP A 357 -8.80 -49.74 18.37
CA ASP A 357 -7.68 -49.96 19.28
C ASP A 357 -6.81 -48.70 19.35
N LEU A 358 -6.61 -48.19 20.56
CA LEU A 358 -5.70 -47.09 20.88
C LEU A 358 -4.51 -47.67 21.62
N ARG A 359 -3.33 -47.65 20.99
CA ARG A 359 -2.08 -48.10 21.63
C ARG A 359 -1.19 -46.89 21.94
N TYR A 360 -0.89 -46.69 23.22
CA TYR A 360 0.12 -45.74 23.68
C TYR A 360 1.40 -46.50 24.04
N THR A 361 2.54 -46.03 23.52
CA THR A 361 3.85 -46.55 23.92
C THR A 361 4.68 -45.38 24.41
N PHE A 362 5.04 -45.38 25.68
CA PHE A 362 5.99 -44.40 26.23
C PHE A 362 7.39 -45.00 26.16
N PHE A 363 8.32 -44.28 25.54
CA PHE A 363 9.75 -44.50 25.72
C PHE A 363 10.26 -43.41 26.67
N TYR A 364 10.96 -43.83 27.73
CA TYR A 364 11.57 -42.93 28.71
C TYR A 364 12.93 -42.44 28.21
#